data_AF-A0A970K9V2-F1
#
_entry.id   AF-A0A970K9V2-F1
#
_cell.length_a   1.000
_cell.length_b   1.000
_cell.length_c   1.000
_cell.angle_alpha   90.00
_cell.angle_beta   90.00
_cell.angle_gamma   90.00
#
_symmetry.space_group_name_H-M   'P 1'
#
loop_
_entity.id
_entity.type
_entity.pdbx_description
1 polymer ?
#
loop_
_entity_poly.entity_id
_entity_poly.type
_entity_poly.pdbx_seq_one_letter_code
_entity_poly.pdbx_strand_id
1 'polypeptide(L)' 'MQKRDQIVEKLKELSDDSKITCTDARKLAEDLQVEPIEVGKLCDEMKIKIIGCELGCF' A
#
# COMPACT_ATOMS: atom_id res chain seq x y z
N MET A 1 -10.43 6.24 14.62
CA MET A 1 -10.84 6.54 13.23
C MET A 1 -9.76 7.39 12.54
N GLN A 2 -8.49 6.95 12.56
CA GLN A 2 -7.31 7.72 12.08
C GLN A 2 -6.21 6.85 11.43
N LYS A 3 -6.48 5.58 11.10
CA LYS A 3 -5.46 4.69 10.53
C LYS A 3 -5.18 4.96 9.05
N ARG A 4 -6.16 5.53 8.32
CA ARG A 4 -6.06 5.76 6.87
C ARG A 4 -5.03 6.81 6.49
N ASP A 5 -5.00 7.96 7.16
CA ASP A 5 -4.01 9.00 6.90
C ASP A 5 -2.57 8.49 7.06
N GLN A 6 -2.29 7.68 8.09
CA GLN A 6 -0.96 7.11 8.27
C GLN A 6 -0.56 6.16 7.15
N ILE A 7 -1.50 5.33 6.68
CA ILE A 7 -1.27 4.44 5.53
C ILE A 7 -0.97 5.27 4.29
N VAL A 8 -1.69 6.36 4.05
CA VAL A 8 -1.52 7.26 2.89
C VAL A 8 -0.17 7.97 2.91
N GLU A 9 0.22 8.48 4.07
CA GLU A 9 1.48 9.20 4.24
C GLU A 9 2.66 8.26 3.95
N LYS A 10 2.63 7.07 4.55
CA LYS A 10 3.63 6.04 4.29
C LYS A 10 3.58 5.48 2.87
N LEU A 11 2.38 5.33 2.30
CA LEU A 11 2.22 4.97 0.90
C LEU A 11 2.92 6.00 0.02
N LYS A 12 2.76 7.30 0.26
CA LYS A 12 3.48 8.34 -0.51
C LYS A 12 4.99 8.31 -0.30
N GLU A 13 5.46 8.01 0.90
CA GLU A 13 6.90 7.86 1.14
C GLU A 13 7.48 6.64 0.41
N LEU A 14 6.73 5.54 0.34
CA LEU A 14 7.16 4.27 -0.26
C LEU A 14 6.82 4.17 -1.75
N SER A 15 5.84 4.93 -2.25
CA SER A 15 5.42 4.91 -3.64
C SER A 15 6.20 5.93 -4.45
N ASP A 16 7.04 5.42 -5.34
CA ASP A 16 7.73 6.22 -6.33
C ASP A 16 6.79 6.39 -7.54
N ASP A 17 6.38 7.63 -7.84
CA ASP A 17 5.52 7.95 -9.00
C ASP A 17 4.14 7.24 -8.98
N SER A 18 3.45 7.25 -7.82
CA SER A 18 2.16 6.56 -7.61
C SER A 18 2.22 5.07 -7.92
N LYS A 19 3.38 4.43 -7.73
CA LYS A 19 3.54 2.98 -7.86
C LYS A 19 4.13 2.42 -6.57
N ILE A 20 3.55 1.36 -6.04
CA ILE A 20 4.07 0.67 -4.86
C ILE A 20 4.28 -0.81 -5.17
N THR A 21 5.28 -1.45 -4.58
CA THR A 21 5.41 -2.90 -4.73
C THR A 21 4.42 -3.66 -3.85
N CYS A 22 3.97 -4.85 -4.25
CA CYS A 22 3.14 -5.69 -3.37
C CYS A 22 3.85 -5.99 -2.04
N THR A 23 5.18 -6.16 -2.10
CA THR A 23 6.06 -6.37 -0.95
C THR A 23 6.04 -5.16 -0.01
N ASP A 24 6.17 -3.93 -0.53
CA ASP A 24 6.15 -2.71 0.27
C ASP A 24 4.75 -2.43 0.86
N ALA A 25 3.69 -2.62 0.08
CA ALA A 25 2.32 -2.45 0.57
C ALA A 25 2.01 -3.42 1.72
N ARG A 26 2.50 -4.66 1.63
CA ARG A 26 2.32 -5.69 2.66
C ARG A 26 3.20 -5.44 3.89
N LYS A 27 4.47 -5.06 3.70
CA LYS A 27 5.35 -4.62 4.80
C LYS A 27 4.74 -3.45 5.55
N LEU A 28 4.22 -2.47 4.82
CA LEU A 28 3.55 -1.32 5.41
C LEU A 28 2.33 -1.73 6.23
N ALA A 29 1.52 -2.64 5.70
CA ALA A 29 0.36 -3.15 6.40
C ALA A 29 0.75 -3.86 7.71
N GLU A 30 1.81 -4.67 7.67
CA GLU A 30 2.34 -5.36 8.86
C GLU A 30 2.94 -4.38 9.88
N ASP A 31 3.71 -3.39 9.44
CA ASP A 31 4.35 -2.37 10.29
C ASP A 31 3.31 -1.52 11.03
N LEU A 32 2.24 -1.12 10.32
CA LEU A 32 1.14 -0.35 10.89
C LEU A 32 0.10 -1.22 11.63
N GLN A 33 0.28 -2.55 11.64
CA GLN A 33 -0.71 -3.51 12.17
C GLN A 33 -2.13 -3.23 11.61
N VAL A 34 -2.20 -3.05 10.29
CA VAL A 34 -3.44 -2.82 9.54
C VAL A 34 -3.65 -3.92 8.53
N GLU A 35 -4.90 -4.09 8.10
CA GLU A 35 -5.19 -5.08 7.08
C GLU A 35 -4.66 -4.61 5.72
N PRO A 36 -3.98 -5.49 4.96
CA PRO A 36 -3.53 -5.18 3.60
C PRO A 36 -4.69 -4.84 2.66
N ILE A 37 -5.92 -5.25 3.00
CA ILE A 37 -7.14 -4.86 2.28
C ILE A 37 -7.46 -3.37 2.41
N GLU A 38 -7.18 -2.73 3.56
CA GLU A 38 -7.33 -1.27 3.71
C GLU A 38 -6.25 -0.55 2.91
N VAL A 39 -5.01 -1.05 2.92
CA VAL A 39 -3.92 -0.50 2.10
C VAL A 39 -4.26 -0.59 0.61
N GLY A 40 -4.74 -1.75 0.15
CA GLY A 40 -5.18 -1.94 -1.24
C GLY A 40 -6.35 -1.03 -1.63
N LYS A 41 -7.35 -0.85 -0.76
CA LYS A 41 -8.47 0.08 -0.98
C LYS A 41 -7.98 1.53 -1.10
N LEU A 42 -7.07 1.96 -0.22
CA LEU A 42 -6.49 3.30 -0.29
C LEU A 42 -5.65 3.48 -1.55
N CYS A 43 -4.88 2.47 -1.94
CA CYS A 43 -4.15 2.50 -3.21
C CYS A 43 -5.10 2.67 -4.40
N ASP A 44 -6.19 1.90 -4.44
CA ASP A 44 -7.20 1.97 -5.50
C ASP A 44 -7.89 3.35 -5.55
N GLU A 45 -8.30 3.87 -4.39
CA GLU A 45 -8.92 5.20 -4.25
C GLU A 45 -7.97 6.32 -4.69
N MET A 46 -6.67 6.16 -4.42
CA MET A 46 -5.62 7.12 -4.82
C MET A 46 -5.05 6.88 -6.22
N LYS A 47 -5.56 5.88 -6.95
CA LYS A 47 -5.02 5.42 -8.24
C LYS A 47 -3.52 5.08 -8.20
N ILE A 48 -3.04 4.60 -7.05
CA ILE A 48 -1.68 4.07 -6.89
C ILE A 48 -1.66 2.66 -7.50
N LYS A 49 -0.75 2.45 -8.46
CA LYS A 49 -0.59 1.13 -9.08
C LYS A 49 0.30 0.25 -8.23
N ILE A 50 -0.22 -0.90 -7.81
CA ILE A 50 0.60 -1.94 -7.20
C ILE A 50 1.36 -2.67 -8.32
N ILE A 51 2.67 -2.55 -8.34
CA ILE A 51 3.59 -3.19 -9.30
C ILE A 51 4.42 -4.26 -8.59
N GLY A 52 5.12 -5.14 -9.32
CA GLY A 52 6.07 -6.07 -8.68
C GLY A 52 5.43 -7.03 -7.67
N CYS A 53 4.33 -7.69 -8.03
CA CYS A 53 3.87 -8.86 -7.28
C CYS A 53 4.85 -10.01 -7.53
N GLU A 54 5.92 -10.08 -6.73
CA GLU A 54 6.96 -11.12 -6.81
C GLU A 54 6.42 -12.54 -6.58
N LEU A 55 5.17 -12.66 -6.11
CA LEU A 55 4.47 -13.92 -5.90
C LEU A 55 3.82 -14.50 -7.17
N GLY A 56 3.85 -13.80 -8.31
CA GLY A 56 3.17 -14.27 -9.52
C GLY A 56 1.65 -14.39 -9.37
N CYS A 57 1.06 -13.80 -8.32
CA CYS A 57 -0.38 -13.65 -8.17
C CYS A 57 -0.84 -12.43 -8.97
N PHE A 58 -1.03 -12.66 -10.27
CA PHE A 58 -2.15 -12.10 -11.02
C PHE A 58 -3.29 -13.11 -11.00
#